data_AF-A0A101AXX5-F1
#
_entry.id   AF-A0A101AXX5-F1
#
_cell.length_a   1.000
_cell.length_b   1.000
_cell.length_c   1.000
_cell.angle_alpha   90.00
_cell.angle_beta   90.00
_cell.angle_gamma   90.00
#
_symmetry.space_group_name_H-M   'P 1'
#
loop_
_entity.id
_entity.type
_entity.pdbx_description
1 polymer ?
#
loop_
_entity_poly.entity_id
_entity_poly.type
_entity_poly.pdbx_seq_one_letter_code
_entity_poly.pdbx_strand_id
1 'polypeptide(L)'
;MLNVTAAVTPKGERRRYALVSAAADLLCEGGFDAVRHRAVARRAGLPLASTTYYFSSLDDLIVKAVEYEGIREAERLRQRVAALSRRRRGAESTADVLVDLLLGNPGVRGSEELISRYERYIACARQPALRDVQRRILRQRTDAVVEVMERSGRRVRAELLTALVCAVDGAVVAALVGDGDGPRATARATLIDVIDVLAPVG
;
A
#
# COMPACT_ATOMS: atom_id res chain seq x y z
N MET A 1 -40.56 -10.84 -2.61
CA MET A 1 -39.88 -10.98 -3.92
C MET A 1 -38.48 -11.52 -3.66
N LEU A 2 -38.23 -12.76 -4.09
CA LEU A 2 -36.94 -13.43 -3.94
C LEU A 2 -35.92 -12.76 -4.87
N ASN A 3 -34.86 -12.19 -4.29
CA ASN A 3 -33.71 -11.71 -5.04
C ASN A 3 -32.97 -12.93 -5.58
N VAL A 4 -33.15 -13.23 -6.86
CA VAL A 4 -32.36 -14.25 -7.57
C VAL A 4 -30.96 -13.68 -7.74
N THR A 5 -30.05 -14.05 -6.84
CA THR A 5 -28.62 -13.87 -7.03
C THR A 5 -28.22 -14.71 -8.24
N ALA A 6 -28.17 -14.09 -9.43
CA ALA A 6 -27.72 -14.75 -10.64
C ALA A 6 -26.34 -15.39 -10.37
N ALA A 7 -26.21 -16.68 -10.65
CA ALA A 7 -24.97 -17.41 -10.43
C ALA A 7 -23.82 -16.68 -11.15
N VAL A 8 -22.82 -16.30 -10.37
CA VAL A 8 -21.64 -15.60 -10.84
C VAL A 8 -20.89 -16.49 -11.83
N THR A 9 -20.86 -16.11 -13.11
CA THR A 9 -20.13 -16.88 -14.13
C THR A 9 -18.65 -16.53 -14.11
N PRO A 10 -17.73 -17.46 -14.49
CA PRO A 10 -16.31 -17.17 -14.61
C PRO A 10 -16.01 -15.99 -15.55
N LYS A 11 -16.84 -15.78 -16.58
CA LYS A 11 -16.75 -14.63 -17.48
C LYS A 11 -17.13 -13.32 -16.77
N GLY A 12 -18.15 -13.37 -15.92
CA GLY A 12 -18.57 -12.24 -15.09
C GLY A 12 -17.48 -11.80 -14.12
N GLU A 13 -16.84 -12.76 -13.43
CA GLU A 13 -15.74 -12.46 -12.51
C GLU A 13 -14.55 -11.82 -13.20
N ARG A 14 -14.14 -12.34 -14.37
CA ARG A 14 -13.04 -11.73 -15.14
C ARG A 14 -13.34 -10.29 -15.54
N ARG A 15 -14.59 -9.96 -15.88
CA ARG A 15 -14.99 -8.58 -16.22
C ARG A 15 -15.03 -7.69 -14.99
N ARG A 16 -15.59 -8.19 -13.87
CA ARG A 16 -15.58 -7.47 -12.59
C ARG A 16 -14.15 -7.16 -12.17
N TYR A 17 -13.27 -8.16 -12.21
CA TYR A 17 -11.85 -8.02 -11.91
C TYR A 17 -11.15 -7.00 -12.82
N ALA A 18 -11.39 -7.05 -14.13
CA ALA A 18 -10.80 -6.09 -15.07
C ALA A 18 -11.20 -4.64 -14.76
N LEU A 19 -12.45 -4.41 -14.35
CA LEU A 19 -12.90 -3.08 -13.92
C LEU A 19 -12.23 -2.64 -12.62
N VAL A 20 -12.10 -3.52 -11.62
CA VAL A 20 -11.42 -3.20 -10.36
C VAL A 20 -9.94 -2.89 -10.60
N SER A 21 -9.24 -3.73 -11.38
CA SER A 21 -7.83 -3.51 -11.72
C SER A 21 -7.65 -2.18 -12.45
N ALA A 22 -8.46 -1.89 -13.47
CA ALA A 22 -8.39 -0.63 -14.21
C ALA A 22 -8.69 0.60 -13.34
N ALA A 23 -9.58 0.47 -12.35
CA ALA A 23 -9.86 1.53 -11.38
C ALA A 23 -8.68 1.72 -10.40
N ALA A 24 -8.03 0.65 -9.96
CA ALA A 24 -6.84 0.73 -9.11
C ALA A 24 -5.65 1.36 -9.84
N ASP A 25 -5.42 1.00 -11.10
CA ASP A 25 -4.35 1.61 -11.89
C ASP A 25 -4.60 3.12 -12.10
N LEU A 26 -5.84 3.51 -12.40
CA LEU A 26 -6.24 4.92 -12.46
C LEU A 26 -6.02 5.67 -11.15
N LEU A 27 -6.36 5.02 -10.03
CA LEU A 27 -6.19 5.59 -8.69
C LEU A 27 -4.71 5.81 -8.37
N CYS A 28 -3.83 4.89 -8.80
CA CYS A 28 -2.38 5.03 -8.67
C CYS A 28 -1.81 6.13 -9.57
N GLU A 29 -2.31 6.26 -10.80
CA GLU A 29 -1.81 7.21 -11.80
C GLU A 29 -2.25 8.67 -11.55
N GLY A 30 -3.47 8.88 -11.04
CA GLY A 30 -4.05 10.23 -10.96
C GLY A 30 -5.01 10.46 -9.79
N GLY A 31 -4.90 9.65 -8.74
CA GLY A 31 -5.70 9.79 -7.53
C GLY A 31 -7.20 9.54 -7.74
N PHE A 32 -8.01 9.95 -6.78
CA PHE A 32 -9.46 9.67 -6.77
C PHE A 32 -10.19 10.35 -7.93
N ASP A 33 -9.70 11.50 -8.40
CA ASP A 33 -10.33 12.23 -9.49
C ASP A 33 -10.17 11.56 -10.86
N ALA A 34 -9.12 10.77 -11.03
CA ALA A 34 -8.91 9.96 -12.23
C ALA A 34 -9.91 8.79 -12.33
N VAL A 35 -10.51 8.36 -11.21
CA VAL A 35 -11.47 7.26 -11.18
C VAL A 35 -12.87 7.77 -11.52
N ARG A 36 -13.28 7.49 -12.77
CA ARG A 36 -14.62 7.79 -13.30
C ARG A 36 -15.13 6.59 -14.10
N HIS A 37 -16.44 6.32 -14.10
CA HIS A 37 -17.01 5.16 -14.82
C HIS A 37 -16.54 5.04 -16.27
N ARG A 38 -16.57 6.14 -17.03
CA ARG A 38 -16.10 6.16 -18.42
C ARG A 38 -14.60 5.86 -18.54
N ALA A 39 -13.78 6.44 -17.67
CA ALA A 39 -12.33 6.22 -17.68
C ALA A 39 -11.98 4.76 -17.34
N VAL A 40 -12.66 4.17 -16.35
CA VAL A 40 -12.48 2.77 -15.94
C VAL A 40 -12.92 1.83 -17.06
N ALA A 41 -14.13 2.01 -17.61
CA ALA A 41 -14.66 1.17 -18.68
C ALA A 41 -13.72 1.16 -19.90
N ARG A 42 -13.24 2.35 -20.31
CA ARG A 42 -12.29 2.50 -21.40
C ARG A 42 -10.99 1.74 -21.13
N ARG A 43 -10.41 1.86 -19.93
CA ARG A 43 -9.14 1.18 -19.61
C ARG A 43 -9.28 -0.33 -19.45
N ALA A 44 -10.41 -0.80 -18.94
CA ALA A 44 -10.72 -2.21 -18.88
C ALA A 44 -11.06 -2.82 -20.26
N GLY A 45 -11.23 -2.00 -21.31
CA GLY A 45 -11.69 -2.46 -22.62
C GLY A 45 -13.12 -2.99 -22.60
N LEU A 46 -13.98 -2.44 -21.74
CA LEU A 46 -15.36 -2.91 -21.52
C LEU A 46 -16.39 -1.82 -21.83
N PRO A 47 -17.62 -2.20 -22.25
CA PRO A 47 -18.71 -1.22 -22.43
C PRO A 47 -18.99 -0.46 -21.14
N LEU A 48 -19.36 0.83 -21.25
CA LEU A 48 -19.71 1.67 -20.10
C LEU A 48 -20.79 1.04 -19.21
N ALA A 49 -21.80 0.40 -19.82
CA ALA A 49 -22.86 -0.29 -19.08
C ALA A 49 -22.35 -1.40 -18.14
N SER A 50 -21.13 -1.91 -18.36
CA SER A 50 -20.50 -2.90 -17.47
C SER A 50 -20.24 -2.33 -16.09
N THR A 51 -19.87 -1.05 -15.97
CA THR A 51 -19.55 -0.46 -14.66
C THR A 51 -20.79 -0.38 -13.78
N THR A 52 -21.92 0.04 -14.34
CA THR A 52 -23.20 0.13 -13.62
C THR A 52 -23.85 -1.24 -13.42
N TYR A 53 -23.48 -2.26 -14.21
CA TYR A 53 -23.92 -3.64 -14.01
C TYR A 53 -23.20 -4.30 -12.82
N TYR A 54 -21.88 -4.09 -12.66
CA TYR A 54 -21.10 -4.75 -11.61
C TYR A 54 -20.98 -3.95 -10.30
N PHE A 55 -21.13 -2.63 -10.35
CA PHE A 55 -20.95 -1.75 -9.19
C PHE A 55 -22.17 -0.87 -9.02
N SER A 56 -22.63 -0.75 -7.77
CA SER A 56 -23.83 0.03 -7.43
C SER A 56 -23.59 1.54 -7.52
N SER A 57 -22.34 1.98 -7.37
CA SER A 57 -21.94 3.37 -7.47
C SER A 57 -20.46 3.49 -7.85
N LEU A 58 -20.01 4.73 -8.14
CA LEU A 58 -18.59 5.02 -8.30
C LEU A 58 -17.82 4.79 -7.00
N ASP A 59 -18.42 5.10 -5.85
CA ASP A 59 -17.82 4.90 -4.53
C ASP A 59 -17.60 3.40 -4.23
N ASP A 60 -18.56 2.54 -4.58
CA ASP A 60 -18.39 1.07 -4.45
C ASP A 60 -17.20 0.58 -5.29
N LEU A 61 -17.06 1.06 -6.52
CA LEU A 61 -15.91 0.75 -7.37
C LEU A 61 -14.59 1.28 -6.79
N ILE A 62 -14.56 2.50 -6.25
CA ILE A 62 -13.38 3.08 -5.60
C ILE A 62 -12.99 2.24 -4.38
N VAL A 63 -13.96 1.82 -3.56
CA VAL A 63 -13.69 0.96 -2.39
C VAL A 63 -13.02 -0.34 -2.84
N LYS A 64 -13.56 -0.99 -3.87
CA LYS A 64 -12.99 -2.22 -4.43
C LYS A 64 -11.59 -2.00 -5.03
N ALA A 65 -11.34 -0.85 -5.65
CA ALA A 65 -10.03 -0.49 -6.17
C ALA A 65 -9.00 -0.29 -5.06
N VAL A 66 -9.36 0.40 -3.97
CA VAL A 66 -8.48 0.58 -2.79
C VAL A 66 -8.17 -0.77 -2.14
N GLU A 67 -9.17 -1.63 -1.95
CA GLU A 67 -8.98 -2.99 -1.44
C GLU A 67 -8.01 -3.80 -2.31
N TYR A 68 -8.22 -3.77 -3.63
CA TYR A 68 -7.38 -4.48 -4.58
C TYR A 68 -5.94 -3.98 -4.59
N GLU A 69 -5.74 -2.66 -4.55
CA GLU A 69 -4.38 -2.11 -4.48
C GLU A 69 -3.69 -2.43 -3.15
N GLY A 70 -4.43 -2.44 -2.04
CA GLY A 70 -3.90 -2.91 -0.75
C GLY A 70 -3.43 -4.37 -0.81
N ILE A 71 -4.15 -5.25 -1.52
CA ILE A 71 -3.74 -6.64 -1.74
C ILE A 71 -2.46 -6.71 -2.58
N ARG A 72 -2.37 -5.94 -3.68
CA ARG A 72 -1.16 -5.86 -4.52
C ARG A 72 0.05 -5.37 -3.73
N GLU A 73 -0.14 -4.35 -2.91
CA GLU A 73 0.92 -3.80 -2.07
C GLU A 73 1.41 -4.82 -1.04
N ALA A 74 0.50 -5.55 -0.39
CA ALA A 74 0.84 -6.63 0.53
C ALA A 74 1.60 -7.78 -0.15
N GLU A 75 1.24 -8.13 -1.39
CA GLU A 75 1.97 -9.11 -2.19
C GLU A 75 3.41 -8.64 -2.48
N ARG A 76 3.57 -7.38 -2.91
CA ARG A 76 4.90 -6.80 -3.14
C ARG A 76 5.75 -6.81 -1.87
N LEU A 77 5.17 -6.46 -0.71
CA LEU A 77 5.88 -6.54 0.58
C LEU A 77 6.35 -7.96 0.87
N ARG A 78 5.46 -8.96 0.75
CA ARG A 78 5.80 -10.37 0.99
C ARG A 78 6.90 -10.88 0.07
N GLN A 79 6.87 -10.52 -1.21
CA GLN A 79 7.91 -10.90 -2.18
C GLN A 79 9.28 -10.33 -1.81
N ARG A 80 9.34 -9.06 -1.39
CA ARG A 80 10.59 -8.40 -0.99
C ARG A 80 11.18 -9.01 0.28
N VAL A 81 10.33 -9.33 1.25
CA VAL A 81 10.73 -10.04 2.46
C VAL A 81 11.23 -11.45 2.13
N ALA A 82 10.54 -12.18 1.25
CA ALA A 82 10.92 -13.52 0.83
C ALA A 82 12.30 -13.56 0.13
N ALA A 83 12.62 -12.52 -0.66
CA ALA A 83 13.90 -12.37 -1.32
C ALA A 83 15.08 -12.03 -0.36
N LEU A 84 14.80 -11.67 0.89
CA LEU A 84 15.82 -11.25 1.85
C LEU A 84 16.50 -12.46 2.51
N SER A 85 17.84 -12.52 2.46
CA SER A 85 18.61 -13.53 3.19
C SER A 85 18.56 -13.35 4.70
N ARG A 86 18.65 -14.45 5.45
CA ARG A 86 18.75 -14.42 6.92
C ARG A 86 20.22 -14.25 7.33
N ARG A 87 20.57 -13.10 7.90
CA ARG A 87 21.92 -12.78 8.38
C ARG A 87 21.86 -11.63 9.38
N ARG A 88 22.82 -11.54 10.31
CA ARG A 88 22.93 -10.35 11.16
C ARG A 88 23.19 -9.11 10.31
N ARG A 89 22.53 -8.01 10.65
CA ARG A 89 22.72 -6.68 10.03
C ARG A 89 22.92 -5.62 11.12
N GLY A 90 23.83 -4.69 10.89
CA GLY A 90 23.95 -3.47 11.69
C GLY A 90 22.79 -2.51 11.43
N ALA A 91 22.72 -1.40 12.17
CA ALA A 91 21.62 -0.42 12.09
C ALA A 91 21.42 0.12 10.67
N GLU A 92 22.49 0.59 10.04
CA GLU A 92 22.46 1.16 8.69
C GLU A 92 21.96 0.15 7.64
N SER A 93 22.52 -1.07 7.63
CA SER A 93 22.09 -2.11 6.69
C SER A 93 20.66 -2.57 6.94
N THR A 94 20.16 -2.55 8.18
CA THR A 94 18.75 -2.81 8.47
C THR A 94 17.89 -1.65 7.97
N ALA A 95 18.31 -0.40 8.19
CA ALA A 95 17.60 0.78 7.71
C ALA A 95 17.47 0.77 6.18
N ASP A 96 18.54 0.45 5.44
CA ASP A 96 18.51 0.36 3.98
C ASP A 96 17.46 -0.64 3.48
N VAL A 97 17.42 -1.83 4.09
CA VAL A 97 16.41 -2.87 3.75
C VAL A 97 14.99 -2.41 4.08
N LEU A 98 14.80 -1.69 5.19
CA LEU A 98 13.48 -1.18 5.59
C LEU A 98 13.02 -0.01 4.72
N VAL A 99 13.92 0.90 4.34
CA VAL A 99 13.64 1.98 3.39
C VAL A 99 13.22 1.38 2.07
N ASP A 100 13.96 0.39 1.57
CA ASP A 100 13.52 -0.37 0.42
C ASP A 100 12.12 -0.91 0.68
N LEU A 101 11.96 -1.83 1.63
CA LEU A 101 10.71 -2.52 1.93
C LEU A 101 9.49 -1.57 1.96
N LEU A 102 9.59 -0.48 2.72
CA LEU A 102 8.47 0.42 2.99
C LEU A 102 8.21 1.39 1.84
N LEU A 103 9.26 1.97 1.24
CA LEU A 103 9.09 3.06 0.27
C LEU A 103 9.06 2.59 -1.19
N GLY A 104 9.46 1.36 -1.48
CA GLY A 104 9.45 0.86 -2.86
C GLY A 104 10.73 1.21 -3.63
N ASN A 105 10.60 1.40 -4.94
CA ASN A 105 11.71 1.71 -5.83
C ASN A 105 12.10 3.19 -5.74
N PRO A 106 13.38 3.54 -5.95
CA PRO A 106 13.80 4.93 -6.06
C PRO A 106 13.37 5.55 -7.40
N GLY A 107 13.51 6.87 -7.51
CA GLY A 107 13.25 7.63 -8.74
C GLY A 107 11.82 8.18 -8.86
N VAL A 108 11.56 8.91 -9.95
CA VAL A 108 10.31 9.68 -10.15
C VAL A 108 9.06 8.82 -10.00
N ARG A 109 9.02 7.65 -10.64
CA ARG A 109 7.90 6.71 -10.53
C ARG A 109 7.67 6.25 -9.08
N GLY A 110 8.72 6.00 -8.33
CA GLY A 110 8.63 5.63 -6.92
C GLY A 110 8.05 6.76 -6.06
N SER A 111 8.44 8.02 -6.35
CA SER A 111 7.87 9.19 -5.68
C SER A 111 6.37 9.35 -5.99
N GLU A 112 5.94 9.19 -7.23
CA GLU A 112 4.53 9.22 -7.62
C GLU A 112 3.71 8.11 -6.93
N GLU A 113 4.24 6.89 -6.89
CA GLU A 113 3.62 5.77 -6.17
C GLU A 113 3.51 6.04 -4.66
N LEU A 114 4.50 6.70 -4.06
CA LEU A 114 4.47 7.12 -2.66
C LEU A 114 3.41 8.18 -2.42
N ILE A 115 3.36 9.23 -3.25
CA ILE A 115 2.36 10.29 -3.15
C ILE A 115 0.96 9.67 -3.23
N SER A 116 0.69 8.85 -4.25
CA SER A 116 -0.60 8.16 -4.41
C SER A 116 -0.96 7.32 -3.18
N ARG A 117 0.00 6.60 -2.58
CA ARG A 117 -0.24 5.81 -1.36
C ARG A 117 -0.70 6.69 -0.19
N TYR A 118 -0.04 7.82 0.05
CA TYR A 118 -0.41 8.71 1.15
C TYR A 118 -1.69 9.50 0.88
N GLU A 119 -1.95 9.90 -0.37
CA GLU A 119 -3.24 10.45 -0.78
C GLU A 119 -4.38 9.46 -0.50
N ARG A 120 -4.22 8.20 -0.91
CA ARG A 120 -5.17 7.12 -0.58
C ARG A 120 -5.35 6.97 0.93
N TYR A 121 -4.25 6.95 1.69
CA TYR A 121 -4.32 6.82 3.14
C TYR A 121 -5.16 7.94 3.78
N ILE A 122 -4.92 9.19 3.41
CA ILE A 122 -5.62 10.37 3.95
C ILE A 122 -7.07 10.41 3.47
N ALA A 123 -7.33 10.16 2.19
CA ALA A 123 -8.68 10.15 1.64
C ALA A 123 -9.58 9.11 2.33
N CYS A 124 -9.03 7.92 2.63
CA CYS A 124 -9.72 6.88 3.37
C CYS A 124 -10.15 7.33 4.79
N ALA A 125 -9.50 8.32 5.40
CA ALA A 125 -9.86 8.81 6.73
C ALA A 125 -11.30 9.37 6.78
N ARG A 126 -11.77 9.94 5.66
CA ARG A 126 -13.14 10.46 5.49
C ARG A 126 -14.15 9.40 5.05
N GLN A 127 -13.71 8.18 4.76
CA GLN A 127 -14.57 7.07 4.29
C GLN A 127 -14.61 5.95 5.34
N PRO A 128 -15.63 5.89 6.20
CA PRO A 128 -15.74 4.87 7.24
C PRO A 128 -15.60 3.43 6.72
N ALA A 129 -16.12 3.14 5.53
CA ALA A 129 -16.04 1.84 4.87
C ALA A 129 -14.59 1.39 4.57
N LEU A 130 -13.62 2.31 4.47
CA LEU A 130 -12.23 2.01 4.16
C LEU A 130 -11.32 1.92 5.38
N ARG A 131 -11.83 2.22 6.58
CA ARG A 131 -11.04 2.18 7.83
C ARG A 131 -10.47 0.79 8.09
N ASP A 132 -11.25 -0.26 7.84
CA ASP A 132 -10.80 -1.64 8.07
C ASP A 132 -9.77 -2.11 7.05
N VAL A 133 -9.89 -1.61 5.81
CA VAL A 133 -8.89 -1.83 4.75
C VAL A 133 -7.56 -1.21 5.19
N GLN A 134 -7.59 0.04 5.65
CA GLN A 134 -6.38 0.74 6.06
C GLN A 134 -5.71 0.10 7.30
N ARG A 135 -6.49 -0.33 8.29
CA ARG A 135 -5.97 -1.08 9.45
C ARG A 135 -5.29 -2.38 9.03
N ARG A 136 -5.84 -3.07 8.03
CA ARG A 136 -5.25 -4.29 7.48
C ARG A 136 -3.91 -4.00 6.78
N ILE A 137 -3.85 -2.93 5.98
CA ILE A 137 -2.61 -2.51 5.30
C ILE A 137 -1.52 -2.18 6.33
N LEU A 138 -1.85 -1.41 7.39
CA LEU A 138 -0.88 -1.09 8.44
C LEU A 138 -0.35 -2.37 9.12
N ARG A 139 -1.24 -3.31 9.49
CA ARG A 139 -0.82 -4.60 10.06
C ARG A 139 0.12 -5.35 9.13
N GLN A 140 -0.21 -5.47 7.84
CA GLN A 140 0.63 -6.15 6.86
C GLN A 140 2.02 -5.50 6.71
N ARG A 141 2.10 -4.17 6.77
CA ARG A 141 3.38 -3.44 6.78
C ARG A 141 4.16 -3.72 8.05
N THR A 142 3.52 -3.68 9.22
CA THR A 142 4.15 -4.04 10.49
C THR A 142 4.68 -5.47 10.49
N ASP A 143 3.89 -6.43 10.02
CA ASP A 143 4.28 -7.85 9.96
C ASP A 143 5.50 -8.05 9.03
N ALA A 144 5.55 -7.33 7.91
CA ALA A 144 6.72 -7.36 7.03
C ALA A 144 7.97 -6.76 7.69
N VAL A 145 7.81 -5.68 8.48
CA VAL A 145 8.91 -5.07 9.24
C VAL A 145 9.40 -6.02 10.34
N VAL A 146 8.50 -6.68 11.07
CA VAL A 146 8.82 -7.73 12.06
C VAL A 146 9.72 -8.79 11.42
N GLU A 147 9.29 -9.37 10.30
CA GLU A 147 10.05 -10.41 9.61
C GLU A 147 11.43 -9.93 9.13
N VAL A 148 11.54 -8.67 8.63
CA VAL A 148 12.85 -8.09 8.27
C VAL A 148 13.76 -7.94 9.49
N MET A 149 13.24 -7.50 10.64
CA MET A 149 14.02 -7.35 11.87
C MET A 149 14.52 -8.71 12.36
N GLU A 150 13.66 -9.74 12.37
CA GLU A 150 14.04 -11.10 12.74
C GLU A 150 15.08 -11.69 11.78
N ARG A 151 14.89 -11.51 10.47
CA ARG A 151 15.87 -11.93 9.45
C ARG A 151 17.21 -11.21 9.57
N SER A 152 17.21 -10.06 10.23
CA SER A 152 18.37 -9.23 10.51
C SER A 152 19.04 -9.55 11.85
N GLY A 153 18.52 -10.52 12.60
CA GLY A 153 19.05 -10.93 13.90
C GLY A 153 18.78 -9.90 15.00
N ARG A 154 17.65 -9.19 14.94
CA ARG A 154 17.23 -8.21 15.95
C ARG A 154 16.12 -8.76 16.83
N ARG A 155 16.06 -8.32 18.08
CA ARG A 155 14.99 -8.65 19.03
C ARG A 155 13.79 -7.77 18.74
N VAL A 156 12.61 -8.38 18.61
CA VAL A 156 11.39 -7.69 18.17
C VAL A 156 10.37 -7.58 19.29
N ARG A 157 9.77 -6.39 19.40
CA ARG A 157 8.49 -6.17 20.11
C ARG A 157 7.50 -5.59 19.11
N ALA A 158 6.49 -6.37 18.72
CA ALA A 158 5.60 -6.03 17.60
C ALA A 158 4.87 -4.68 17.79
N GLU A 159 4.54 -4.33 19.04
CA GLU A 159 3.87 -3.07 19.37
C GLU A 159 4.73 -1.86 19.03
N LEU A 160 6.05 -1.94 19.26
CA LEU A 160 6.98 -0.87 18.91
C LEU A 160 7.18 -0.73 17.41
N LEU A 161 7.14 -1.83 16.67
CA LEU A 161 7.36 -1.80 15.23
C LEU A 161 6.18 -1.15 14.49
N THR A 162 4.99 -1.16 15.07
CA THR A 162 3.89 -0.33 14.56
C THR A 162 4.22 1.16 14.69
N ALA A 163 4.75 1.59 15.85
CA ALA A 163 5.17 2.98 16.05
C ALA A 163 6.32 3.37 15.10
N LEU A 164 7.25 2.46 14.82
CA LEU A 164 8.30 2.64 13.83
C LEU A 164 7.73 2.92 12.43
N VAL A 165 6.79 2.10 11.96
CA VAL A 165 6.13 2.28 10.66
C VAL A 165 5.45 3.64 10.60
N CYS A 166 4.70 4.02 11.64
CA CYS A 166 4.04 5.32 11.72
C CYS A 166 5.04 6.50 11.72
N ALA A 167 6.19 6.37 12.40
CA ALA A 167 7.22 7.39 12.42
C ALA A 167 7.85 7.58 11.02
N VAL A 168 8.15 6.48 10.32
CA VAL A 168 8.62 6.52 8.93
C VAL A 168 7.58 7.17 8.03
N ASP A 169 6.30 6.80 8.16
CA ASP A 169 5.21 7.40 7.38
C ASP A 169 5.12 8.91 7.58
N GLY A 170 5.15 9.37 8.84
CA GLY A 170 5.13 10.79 9.17
C GLY A 170 6.34 11.55 8.60
N ALA A 171 7.53 10.97 8.74
CA ALA A 171 8.77 11.54 8.22
C ALA A 171 8.76 11.65 6.69
N VAL A 172 8.27 10.62 6.00
CA VAL A 172 8.12 10.61 4.54
C VAL A 172 7.10 11.66 4.08
N VAL A 173 5.94 11.75 4.72
CA VAL A 173 4.91 12.74 4.38
C VAL A 173 5.45 14.16 4.53
N ALA A 174 6.20 14.44 5.61
CA ALA A 174 6.85 15.74 5.77
C ALA A 174 7.89 16.02 4.67
N ALA A 175 8.68 15.02 4.30
CA ALA A 175 9.73 15.13 3.29
C ALA A 175 9.21 15.23 1.84
N LEU A 176 7.94 14.91 1.58
CA LEU A 176 7.33 15.10 0.25
C LEU A 176 7.10 16.58 -0.10
N VAL A 177 7.04 17.45 0.91
CA VAL A 177 6.76 18.90 0.74
C VAL A 177 8.02 19.74 1.01
N GLY A 178 8.97 19.23 1.78
CA GLY A 178 10.19 19.97 2.15
C GLY A 178 11.29 19.94 1.09
N ASP A 179 12.19 20.93 1.13
CA ASP A 179 13.36 21.06 0.24
C ASP A 179 14.56 20.18 0.65
N GLY A 180 14.35 19.17 1.52
CA GLY A 180 15.42 18.32 2.04
C GLY A 180 15.88 17.23 1.07
N ASP A 181 16.66 16.27 1.57
CA ASP A 181 17.21 15.14 0.79
C ASP A 181 16.16 14.14 0.28
N GLY A 182 14.88 14.45 0.49
CA GLY A 182 13.71 13.71 0.02
C GLY A 182 13.31 12.52 0.88
N PRO A 183 12.15 11.90 0.56
CA PRO A 183 11.51 10.87 1.37
C PRO A 183 12.40 9.72 1.83
N ARG A 184 13.25 9.20 0.93
CA ARG A 184 14.08 8.03 1.22
C ARG A 184 15.20 8.34 2.20
N ALA A 185 15.86 9.48 2.04
CA ALA A 185 16.92 9.91 2.94
C ALA A 185 16.35 10.22 4.33
N THR A 186 15.22 10.91 4.40
CA THR A 186 14.53 11.19 5.67
C THR A 186 14.09 9.90 6.37
N ALA A 187 13.45 8.97 5.65
CA ALA A 187 13.08 7.67 6.22
C ALA A 187 14.29 6.90 6.75
N ARG A 188 15.41 6.90 6.01
CA ARG A 188 16.65 6.26 6.40
C ARG A 188 17.21 6.84 7.70
N ALA A 189 17.29 8.17 7.79
CA ALA A 189 17.77 8.87 8.98
C ALA A 189 16.89 8.54 10.20
N THR A 190 15.56 8.66 10.05
CA THR A 190 14.61 8.28 11.11
C THR A 190 14.80 6.85 11.58
N LEU A 191 15.01 5.91 10.65
CA LEU A 191 15.23 4.49 10.98
C LEU A 191 16.53 4.28 11.76
N ILE A 192 17.64 4.90 11.33
CA ILE A 192 18.94 4.76 12.00
C ILE A 192 18.85 5.22 13.46
N ASP A 193 18.17 6.33 13.72
CA ASP A 193 18.07 6.92 15.05
C ASP A 193 17.29 6.05 16.05
N VAL A 194 16.36 5.21 15.58
CA VAL A 194 15.41 4.50 16.45
C VAL A 194 15.57 2.97 16.42
N ILE A 195 16.23 2.39 15.42
CA ILE A 195 16.30 0.93 15.24
C ILE A 195 16.90 0.23 16.46
N ASP A 196 18.01 0.73 17.02
CA ASP A 196 18.67 0.07 18.14
C ASP A 196 17.91 0.25 19.47
N VAL A 197 17.11 1.31 19.58
CA VAL A 197 16.21 1.54 20.73
C VAL A 197 15.02 0.59 20.68
N LEU A 198 14.42 0.44 19.49
CA LEU A 198 13.17 -0.30 19.33
C LEU A 198 13.37 -1.80 19.06
N ALA A 199 14.49 -2.17 18.43
CA ALA A 199 14.84 -3.52 18.03
C ALA A 199 16.35 -3.78 18.18
N PRO A 200 16.86 -3.89 19.42
CA PRO A 200 18.29 -4.09 19.67
C PRO A 200 18.78 -5.41 19.08
N VAL A 201 20.10 -5.51 18.86
CA VAL A 201 20.73 -6.71 18.32
C VAL A 201 20.50 -7.92 19.23
N GLY A 202 20.19 -9.07 18.62
CA GLY A 202 19.92 -10.38 19.23
C GLY A 202 21.09 -11.03 19.93
#